data_AF-A0A6I7YUB8-F1
#
_entry.id   AF-A0A6I7YUB8-F1
#
_cell.length_a   1.000
_cell.length_b   1.000
_cell.length_c   1.000
_cell.angle_alpha   90.00
_cell.angle_beta   90.00
_cell.angle_gamma   90.00
#
_symmetry.space_group_name_H-M   'P 1'
#
loop_
_entity.id
_entity.type
_entity.pdbx_description
1 polymer ?
#
loop_
_entity_poly.entity_id
_entity_poly.type
_entity_poly.pdbx_seq_one_letter_code
_entity_poly.pdbx_strand_id
1 'polypeptide(L)'
;MNAQRATRSQAATKPVRWAADAVATMREGARLRLDYSAQSLWRVDRLIDEIRRERAPYAAVESALRGFGAYAGEVVARYTGAEWWETGGEHWLRTPDGRLWDPIDEARRCYGGDGSLRLLCREAAGEGARR
;
A
#
# COMPACT_ATOMS: atom_id res chain seq x y z
N MET A 1 -21.95 -15.11 14.57
CA MET A 1 -21.06 -13.96 14.23
C MET A 1 -19.60 -14.37 14.49
N ASN A 2 -18.63 -13.85 13.73
CA ASN A 2 -17.24 -13.54 14.18
C ASN A 2 -15.98 -14.34 13.79
N ALA A 3 -15.99 -15.50 13.13
CA ALA A 3 -14.68 -16.08 12.71
C ALA A 3 -14.03 -15.26 11.57
N GLN A 4 -14.79 -14.97 10.51
CA GLN A 4 -14.30 -14.24 9.33
C GLN A 4 -14.01 -12.75 9.58
N ARG A 5 -14.72 -12.11 10.54
CA ARG A 5 -14.44 -10.72 10.93
C ARG A 5 -13.18 -10.61 11.81
N ALA A 6 -12.94 -11.60 12.68
CA ALA A 6 -11.75 -11.63 13.54
C ALA A 6 -10.46 -11.88 12.73
N THR A 7 -10.51 -12.73 11.70
CA THR A 7 -9.36 -12.96 10.80
C THR A 7 -9.06 -11.73 9.95
N ARG A 8 -10.09 -11.06 9.43
CA ARG A 8 -9.96 -9.80 8.69
C ARG A 8 -9.37 -8.66 9.54
N SER A 9 -9.79 -8.54 10.80
CA SER A 9 -9.27 -7.52 11.71
C SER A 9 -7.80 -7.77 12.08
N GLN A 10 -7.41 -9.04 12.24
CA GLN A 10 -6.01 -9.41 12.48
C GLN A 10 -5.14 -9.16 11.24
N ALA A 11 -5.63 -9.49 10.04
CA ALA A 11 -4.92 -9.29 8.78
C ALA A 11 -4.52 -7.82 8.52
N ALA A 12 -5.28 -6.85 9.04
CA ALA A 12 -4.96 -5.43 8.91
C ALA A 12 -3.88 -4.95 9.89
N THR A 13 -3.59 -5.68 10.98
CA THR A 13 -2.77 -5.18 12.10
C THR A 13 -1.35 -4.82 11.66
N LYS A 14 -0.69 -5.71 10.92
CA LYS A 14 0.68 -5.48 10.44
C LYS A 14 0.71 -4.39 9.35
N PRO A 15 -0.12 -4.41 8.29
CA PRO A 15 -0.16 -3.34 7.29
C PRO A 15 -0.43 -1.97 7.88
N VAL A 16 -1.40 -1.82 8.77
CA VAL A 16 -1.71 -0.53 9.42
C VAL A 16 -0.48 0.02 10.16
N ARG A 17 0.24 -0.85 10.88
CA ARG A 17 1.47 -0.44 11.57
C ARG A 17 2.56 -0.02 10.58
N TRP A 18 2.84 -0.81 9.55
CA TRP A 18 3.84 -0.47 8.55
C TRP A 18 3.53 0.84 7.82
N ALA A 19 2.26 1.09 7.52
CA ALA A 19 1.81 2.35 6.93
C ALA A 19 2.06 3.52 7.88
N ALA A 20 1.75 3.38 9.17
CA ALA A 20 1.98 4.41 10.18
C ALA A 20 3.49 4.71 10.36
N ASP A 21 4.33 3.67 10.41
CA ASP A 21 5.79 3.81 10.50
C ASP A 21 6.36 4.55 9.26
N ALA A 22 5.83 4.25 8.06
CA ALA A 22 6.20 4.97 6.85
C ALA A 22 5.80 6.46 6.92
N VAL A 23 4.58 6.77 7.37
CA VAL A 23 4.12 8.16 7.54
C VAL A 23 5.00 8.93 8.53
N ALA A 24 5.37 8.31 9.66
CA ALA A 24 6.26 8.91 10.65
C ALA A 24 7.64 9.21 10.03
N THR A 25 8.25 8.20 9.41
CA THR A 25 9.56 8.31 8.75
C THR A 25 9.57 9.41 7.67
N MET A 26 8.51 9.50 6.86
CA MET A 26 8.39 10.52 5.81
C MET A 26 8.23 11.92 6.35
N ARG A 27 7.52 12.08 7.47
CA ARG A 27 7.36 13.36 8.14
C ARG A 27 8.68 13.84 8.76
N GLU A 28 9.45 12.94 9.35
CA GLU A 28 10.70 13.27 10.06
C GLU A 28 11.89 13.44 9.12
N GLY A 29 12.04 12.54 8.12
CA GLY A 29 13.16 12.56 7.18
C GLY A 29 12.94 13.46 5.98
N ALA A 30 11.90 13.19 5.18
CA ALA A 30 11.64 13.89 3.91
C ALA A 30 10.81 15.17 4.08
N ARG A 31 10.35 15.48 5.30
CA ARG A 31 9.36 16.54 5.60
C ARG A 31 8.11 16.44 4.71
N LEU A 32 7.80 15.21 4.29
CA LEU A 32 6.69 14.91 3.39
C LEU A 32 5.47 14.53 4.22
N ARG A 33 4.37 15.28 4.03
CA ARG A 33 3.09 14.93 4.67
C ARG A 33 2.33 13.94 3.81
N LEU A 34 2.17 12.74 4.35
CA LEU A 34 1.32 11.68 3.81
C LEU A 34 0.01 11.66 4.61
N ASP A 35 -1.09 11.98 3.93
CA ASP A 35 -2.41 12.26 4.53
C ASP A 35 -3.46 11.18 4.25
N TYR A 36 -3.04 10.03 3.75
CA TYR A 36 -3.88 8.89 3.33
C TYR A 36 -4.89 9.22 2.22
N SER A 37 -4.67 10.27 1.44
CA SER A 37 -5.44 10.53 0.22
C SER A 37 -4.87 9.82 -1.00
N ALA A 38 -5.69 9.54 -2.01
CA ALA A 38 -5.23 9.07 -3.31
C ALA A 38 -4.20 10.01 -3.97
N GLN A 39 -4.29 11.32 -3.70
CA GLN A 39 -3.35 12.32 -4.24
C GLN A 39 -1.94 12.13 -3.67
N SER A 40 -1.82 11.78 -2.39
CA SER A 40 -0.53 11.54 -1.74
C SER A 40 0.24 10.36 -2.34
N LEU A 41 -0.43 9.42 -3.02
CA LEU A 41 0.21 8.27 -3.68
C LEU A 41 1.15 8.70 -4.81
N TRP A 42 0.86 9.80 -5.50
CA TRP A 42 1.80 10.33 -6.50
C TRP A 42 3.13 10.74 -5.86
N ARG A 43 3.10 11.26 -4.63
CA ARG A 43 4.33 11.63 -3.90
C ARG A 43 5.12 10.39 -3.52
N VAL A 44 4.44 9.30 -3.16
CA VAL A 44 5.07 8.01 -2.86
C VAL A 44 5.69 7.40 -4.11
N ASP A 45 4.97 7.37 -5.24
CA ASP A 45 5.52 6.89 -6.53
C ASP A 45 6.80 7.66 -6.91
N ARG A 46 6.81 8.99 -6.73
CA ARG A 46 7.98 9.84 -6.99
C ARG A 46 9.15 9.51 -6.09
N LEU A 47 8.89 9.30 -4.80
CA LEU A 47 9.93 8.94 -3.85
C LEU A 47 10.55 7.56 -4.15
N ILE A 48 9.71 6.58 -4.52
CA ILE A 48 10.21 5.26 -4.93
C ILE A 48 11.12 5.38 -6.16
N ASP A 49 10.75 6.21 -7.14
CA ASP A 49 11.58 6.48 -8.31
C ASP A 49 12.88 7.22 -7.96
N GLU A 50 12.86 8.14 -6.99
CA GLU A 50 14.08 8.80 -6.47
C GLU A 50 15.04 7.79 -5.83
N ILE A 51 14.54 6.94 -4.91
CA ILE A 51 15.33 5.88 -4.28
C ILE A 51 15.90 4.91 -5.34
N ARG A 52 15.10 4.56 -6.35
CA ARG A 52 15.54 3.70 -7.47
C ARG A 52 16.71 4.31 -8.23
N ARG A 53 16.67 5.62 -8.49
CA ARG A 53 17.75 6.34 -9.20
C ARG A 53 19.05 6.40 -8.40
N GLU A 54 18.96 6.36 -7.08
CA GLU A 54 20.12 6.22 -6.18
C GLU A 54 20.75 4.82 -6.23
N ARG A 55 20.14 3.87 -6.95
CA ARG A 55 20.61 2.48 -7.14
C ARG A 55 20.85 1.74 -5.81
N ALA A 56 20.02 2.02 -4.82
CA ALA A 56 20.09 1.32 -3.55
C ALA A 56 19.87 -0.21 -3.75
N PRO A 57 20.61 -1.07 -3.04
CA PRO A 57 20.32 -2.50 -3.08
C PRO A 57 18.93 -2.77 -2.50
N TYR A 58 18.17 -3.69 -3.12
CA TYR A 58 16.78 -3.97 -2.72
C TYR A 58 16.65 -4.26 -1.21
N ALA A 59 17.58 -5.04 -0.64
CA ALA A 59 17.59 -5.38 0.78
C ALA A 59 17.63 -4.14 1.70
N ALA A 60 18.24 -3.04 1.27
CA ALA A 60 18.30 -1.81 2.05
C ALA A 60 16.97 -1.02 2.02
N VAL A 61 16.14 -1.23 1.00
CA VAL A 61 14.89 -0.48 0.78
C VAL A 61 13.64 -1.33 1.03
N GLU A 62 13.76 -2.64 1.19
CA GLU A 62 12.65 -3.58 1.33
C GLU A 62 11.65 -3.16 2.41
N SER A 63 12.13 -2.76 3.59
CA SER A 63 11.24 -2.32 4.69
C SER A 63 10.53 -1.00 4.37
N ALA A 64 11.17 -0.08 3.65
CA ALA A 64 10.55 1.17 3.22
C ALA A 64 9.49 0.89 2.14
N LEU A 65 9.80 0.05 1.14
CA LEU A 65 8.86 -0.36 0.09
C LEU A 65 7.65 -1.08 0.70
N ARG A 66 7.85 -1.96 1.69
CA ARG A 66 6.74 -2.58 2.42
C ARG A 66 5.87 -1.54 3.13
N GLY A 67 6.48 -0.53 3.75
CA GLY A 67 5.76 0.59 4.36
C GLY A 67 4.95 1.39 3.34
N PHE A 68 5.52 1.69 2.17
CA PHE A 68 4.85 2.41 1.09
C PHE A 68 3.70 1.61 0.47
N GLY A 69 3.90 0.31 0.26
CA GLY A 69 2.84 -0.59 -0.19
C GLY A 69 1.72 -0.69 0.84
N ALA A 70 2.03 -0.83 2.12
CA ALA A 70 1.03 -0.83 3.19
C ALA A 70 0.26 0.50 3.26
N TYR A 71 0.95 1.64 3.10
CA TYR A 71 0.31 2.95 3.00
C TYR A 71 -0.65 3.05 1.81
N ALA A 72 -0.23 2.57 0.64
CA ALA A 72 -1.11 2.52 -0.53
C ALA A 72 -2.32 1.62 -0.29
N GLY A 73 -2.12 0.48 0.37
CA GLY A 73 -3.22 -0.39 0.73
C GLY A 73 -4.23 0.27 1.67
N GLU A 74 -3.77 1.02 2.67
CA GLU A 74 -4.64 1.82 3.55
C GLU A 74 -5.44 2.87 2.77
N VAL A 75 -4.83 3.51 1.78
CA VAL A 75 -5.53 4.48 0.91
C VAL A 75 -6.62 3.77 0.10
N VAL A 76 -6.33 2.62 -0.51
CA VAL A 76 -7.32 1.83 -1.28
C VAL A 76 -8.45 1.34 -0.39
N ALA A 77 -8.14 0.80 0.79
CA ALA A 77 -9.14 0.34 1.75
C ALA A 77 -10.14 1.44 2.10
N ARG A 78 -9.64 2.66 2.36
CA ARG A 78 -10.48 3.84 2.65
C ARG A 78 -11.31 4.29 1.45
N TYR A 79 -10.76 4.24 0.24
CA TYR A 79 -11.43 4.77 -0.95
C TYR A 79 -12.46 3.81 -1.55
N THR A 80 -12.26 2.51 -1.36
CA THR A 80 -13.04 1.47 -2.05
C THR A 80 -13.84 0.58 -1.09
N GLY A 81 -13.59 0.69 0.22
CA GLY A 81 -14.10 -0.27 1.19
C GLY A 81 -13.41 -1.63 1.11
N ALA A 82 -12.25 -1.72 0.45
CA ALA A 82 -11.44 -2.93 0.44
C ALA A 82 -10.97 -3.31 1.85
N GLU A 83 -10.76 -4.60 2.05
CA GLU A 83 -10.42 -5.16 3.34
C GLU A 83 -9.11 -5.93 3.25
N TRP A 84 -8.27 -5.84 4.28
CA TRP A 84 -7.04 -6.62 4.36
C TRP A 84 -7.31 -8.09 4.63
N TRP A 85 -6.57 -8.94 3.94
CA TRP A 85 -6.56 -10.39 4.03
C TRP A 85 -5.11 -10.86 4.21
N GLU A 86 -4.91 -11.84 5.09
CA GLU A 86 -3.60 -12.47 5.30
C GLU A 86 -3.70 -13.94 4.91
N THR A 87 -2.81 -14.38 4.03
CA THR A 87 -2.66 -15.79 3.66
C THR A 87 -1.17 -16.11 3.54
N GLY A 88 -0.69 -17.12 4.25
CA GLY A 88 0.73 -17.50 4.21
C GLY A 88 1.72 -16.41 4.64
N GLY A 89 1.28 -15.39 5.37
CA GLY A 89 2.08 -14.22 5.75
C GLY A 89 2.12 -13.09 4.70
N GLU A 90 1.50 -13.29 3.53
CA GLU A 90 1.27 -12.26 2.53
C GLU A 90 0.02 -11.45 2.85
N HIS A 91 0.03 -10.16 2.51
CA HIS A 91 -1.04 -9.23 2.83
C HIS A 91 -1.68 -8.68 1.56
N TRP A 92 -2.94 -9.03 1.37
CA TRP A 92 -3.72 -8.69 0.18
C TRP A 92 -4.85 -7.74 0.56
N LEU A 93 -5.26 -6.89 -0.37
CA LEU A 93 -6.54 -6.21 -0.29
C LEU A 93 -7.58 -6.94 -1.11
N ARG A 94 -8.74 -7.18 -0.51
CA ARG A 94 -9.92 -7.65 -1.23
C ARG A 94 -10.92 -6.51 -1.38
N THR A 95 -11.13 -6.05 -2.62
CA THR A 95 -12.17 -5.04 -2.91
C THR A 95 -13.57 -5.66 -2.81
N PRO A 96 -14.65 -4.86 -2.63
CA PRO A 96 -16.02 -5.38 -2.50
C PRO A 96 -16.48 -6.22 -3.68
N ASP A 97 -15.91 -5.99 -4.87
CA ASP A 97 -16.18 -6.77 -6.06
C ASP A 97 -15.52 -8.17 -6.06
N GLY A 98 -14.68 -8.44 -5.06
CA GLY A 98 -14.09 -9.74 -4.77
C GLY A 98 -12.65 -9.91 -5.27
N ARG A 99 -12.13 -8.94 -6.03
CA ARG A 99 -10.76 -8.96 -6.56
C ARG A 99 -9.72 -8.75 -5.48
N LEU A 100 -8.56 -9.36 -5.69
CA LEU A 100 -7.41 -9.27 -4.80
C LEU A 100 -6.35 -8.35 -5.42
N TRP A 101 -5.73 -7.55 -4.57
CA TRP A 101 -4.68 -6.60 -4.93
C TRP A 101 -3.52 -6.76 -3.95
N ASP A 102 -2.30 -6.77 -4.47
CA ASP A 102 -1.08 -6.79 -3.65
C ASP A 102 -0.39 -5.43 -3.71
N PRO A 103 -0.67 -4.53 -2.76
CA PRO A 103 -0.03 -3.22 -2.76
C PRO A 103 1.44 -3.29 -2.31
N ILE A 104 1.88 -4.37 -1.65
CA ILE A 104 3.28 -4.56 -1.24
C ILE A 104 4.12 -4.95 -2.46
N ASP A 105 3.66 -5.92 -3.26
CA ASP A 105 4.32 -6.26 -4.52
C ASP A 105 4.25 -5.11 -5.52
N GLU A 106 3.16 -4.34 -5.57
CA GLU A 106 3.08 -3.16 -6.44
C GLU A 106 4.15 -2.10 -6.08
N ALA A 107 4.44 -1.89 -4.79
CA ALA A 107 5.53 -1.00 -4.37
C ALA A 107 6.90 -1.52 -4.84
N ARG A 108 7.11 -2.84 -4.78
CA ARG A 108 8.30 -3.50 -5.33
C ARG A 108 8.39 -3.35 -6.84
N ARG A 109 7.29 -3.51 -7.57
CA ARG A 109 7.22 -3.30 -9.03
C ARG A 109 7.49 -1.85 -9.40
N CYS A 110 6.95 -0.90 -8.63
CA CYS A 110 7.26 0.52 -8.78
C CYS A 110 8.77 0.79 -8.63
N TYR A 111 9.42 0.16 -7.64
CA TYR A 111 10.87 0.21 -7.49
C TYR A 111 11.63 -0.43 -8.65
N GLY A 112 11.08 -1.48 -9.27
CA GLY A 112 11.60 -2.06 -10.52
C GLY A 112 11.45 -1.15 -11.74
N GLY A 113 10.51 -0.21 -11.72
CA GLY A 113 10.16 0.67 -12.85
C GLY A 113 8.91 0.26 -13.61
N ASP A 114 8.19 -0.79 -13.16
CA ASP A 114 7.06 -1.42 -13.87
C ASP A 114 5.78 -1.45 -13.01
N GLY A 115 5.62 -0.46 -12.13
CA GLY A 115 4.45 -0.33 -11.24
C GLY A 115 4.15 1.12 -10.83
N SER A 116 2.95 1.33 -10.30
CA SER A 116 2.51 2.61 -9.74
C SER A 116 1.40 2.40 -8.70
N LEU A 117 1.65 2.87 -7.49
CA LEU A 117 0.68 2.82 -6.39
C LEU A 117 -0.55 3.67 -6.70
N ARG A 118 -0.35 4.81 -7.39
CA ARG A 118 -1.47 5.63 -7.87
C ARG A 118 -2.32 4.88 -8.89
N LEU A 119 -1.70 4.13 -9.81
CA LEU A 119 -2.42 3.35 -10.81
C LEU A 119 -3.21 2.23 -10.15
N LEU A 120 -2.57 1.45 -9.26
CA LEU A 120 -3.24 0.42 -8.48
C LEU A 120 -4.45 0.97 -7.73
N CYS A 121 -4.31 2.13 -7.08
CA CYS A 121 -5.44 2.75 -6.37
C CYS A 121 -6.56 3.19 -7.31
N ARG A 122 -6.22 3.74 -8.48
CA ARG A 122 -7.20 4.16 -9.48
C ARG A 122 -7.95 2.97 -10.05
N GLU A 123 -7.27 1.87 -10.33
CA GLU A 123 -7.87 0.64 -10.86
C GLU A 123 -8.78 -0.01 -9.82
N ALA A 124 -8.29 -0.20 -8.59
CA ALA A 124 -9.12 -0.72 -7.49
C ALA A 124 -10.39 0.14 -7.27
N ALA A 125 -10.29 1.47 -7.38
CA ALA A 125 -11.43 2.37 -7.23
C ALA A 125 -12.38 2.37 -8.44
N GLY A 126 -11.85 2.38 -9.67
CA GLY A 126 -12.64 2.38 -10.90
C GLY A 126 -13.41 1.08 -11.13
N GLU A 127 -12.93 -0.03 -10.57
CA GLU A 127 -13.61 -1.32 -10.67
C GLU A 127 -14.61 -1.56 -9.54
N GLY A 128 -14.43 -0.92 -8.39
CA GLY A 128 -15.46 -0.83 -7.35
C GLY A 128 -16.66 0.05 -7.72
N ALA A 129 -16.44 1.08 -8.55
CA ALA A 129 -17.49 2.03 -8.98
C ALA A 129 -18.39 1.52 -10.12
N ARG A 130 -18.05 0.40 -10.78
CA ARG A 130 -18.87 -0.22 -11.84
C ARG A 130 -19.90 -1.22 -11.28
N ARG A 131 -20.55 -0.88 -10.16
CA ARG A 131 -21.64 -1.66 -9.56
C ARG A 131 -22.85 -0.77 -9.29
#